data_AF-A0A371IJ26-F1
#
_entry.id   AF-A0A371IJ26-F1
#
_cell.length_a   1.000
_cell.length_b   1.000
_cell.length_c   1.000
_cell.angle_alpha   90.00
_cell.angle_beta   90.00
_cell.angle_gamma   90.00
#
_symmetry.space_group_name_H-M   'P 1'
#
loop_
_entity.id
_entity.type
_entity.pdbx_description
1 polymer ?
#
loop_
_entity_poly.entity_id
_entity_poly.type
_entity_poly.pdbx_seq_one_letter_code
_entity_poly.pdbx_strand_id
1 'polypeptide(L)'
;MWLMETGFMTTAMYKKPEEVVCFAVNMSKFLKPVPSGAIIDYTGQVAHVGKSSVTVYIYGKTFDSDDICIEGLVTYITIDKTTRKKVAHGIVMDEPADEEEVKMRQRALKFLSNSNA
;
A
#
# COMPACT_ATOMS: atom_id res chain seq x y z
N MET A 1 -4.88 2.20 -11.89
CA MET A 1 -5.01 3.57 -11.39
C MET A 1 -5.42 3.55 -9.91
N TRP A 2 -6.55 2.93 -9.55
CA TRP A 2 -7.07 2.83 -8.17
C TRP A 2 -6.10 2.29 -7.11
N LEU A 3 -5.37 1.19 -7.36
CA LEU A 3 -4.38 0.67 -6.39
C LEU A 3 -3.32 1.72 -5.99
N MET A 4 -2.81 2.48 -6.96
CA MET A 4 -1.79 3.50 -6.70
C MET A 4 -2.38 4.75 -6.02
N GLU A 5 -3.63 5.08 -6.30
CA GLU A 5 -4.31 6.21 -5.65
C GLU A 5 -4.64 5.87 -4.20
N THR A 6 -5.17 4.68 -3.92
CA THR A 6 -5.42 4.21 -2.55
C THR A 6 -4.12 4.18 -1.75
N GLY A 7 -3.05 3.61 -2.30
CA GLY A 7 -1.75 3.60 -1.62
C GLY A 7 -1.18 5.01 -1.37
N PHE A 8 -1.40 5.95 -2.30
CA PHE A 8 -0.97 7.33 -2.15
C PHE A 8 -1.75 8.02 -1.03
N MET A 9 -3.08 7.90 -1.03
CA MET A 9 -3.94 8.44 0.02
C MET A 9 -3.57 7.87 1.39
N THR A 10 -3.40 6.55 1.51
CA THR A 10 -2.97 5.90 2.76
C THR A 10 -1.63 6.47 3.25
N THR A 11 -0.64 6.62 2.36
CA THR A 11 0.66 7.21 2.75
C THR A 11 0.54 8.69 3.13
N ALA A 12 -0.30 9.43 2.42
CA ALA A 12 -0.54 10.86 2.62
C ALA A 12 -1.30 11.18 3.93
N MET A 13 -1.92 10.18 4.58
CA MET A 13 -2.44 10.34 5.94
C MET A 13 -1.32 10.56 6.97
N TYR A 14 -0.09 10.13 6.66
CA TYR A 14 1.07 10.21 7.55
C TYR A 14 2.15 11.19 7.05
N LYS A 15 2.03 11.67 5.81
CA LYS A 15 2.97 12.60 5.17
C LYS A 15 2.28 13.63 4.33
N LYS A 16 2.91 14.79 4.17
CA LYS A 16 2.39 15.82 3.27
C LYS A 16 2.36 15.26 1.84
N PRO A 17 1.23 15.35 1.12
CA PRO A 17 1.10 14.79 -0.23
C PRO A 17 2.22 15.24 -1.20
N GLU A 18 2.67 16.50 -1.07
CA GLU A 18 3.74 17.10 -1.86
C GLU A 18 5.14 16.48 -1.64
N GLU A 19 5.32 15.73 -0.55
CA GLU A 19 6.55 15.02 -0.19
C GLU A 19 6.48 13.53 -0.57
N VAL A 20 5.35 13.02 -1.06
CA VAL A 20 5.13 11.60 -1.34
C VAL A 20 5.25 11.33 -2.84
N VAL A 21 6.05 10.35 -3.22
CA VAL A 21 6.21 9.92 -4.62
C VAL A 21 6.04 8.40 -4.71
N CYS A 22 5.24 7.93 -5.67
CA CYS A 22 5.16 6.51 -5.99
C CYS A 22 6.50 6.04 -6.57
N PHE A 23 7.14 5.09 -5.89
CA PHE A 23 8.45 4.57 -6.28
C PHE A 23 8.34 3.28 -7.08
N ALA A 24 7.49 2.35 -6.63
CA ALA A 24 7.33 1.06 -7.28
C ALA A 24 5.94 0.46 -7.04
N VAL A 25 5.39 -0.18 -8.07
CA VAL A 25 4.30 -1.15 -7.92
C VAL A 25 4.96 -2.52 -7.82
N ASN A 26 5.10 -3.03 -6.59
CA ASN A 26 5.84 -4.27 -6.33
C ASN A 26 5.05 -5.50 -6.79
N MET A 27 3.73 -5.46 -6.64
CA MET A 27 2.84 -6.57 -6.99
C MET A 27 1.45 -6.05 -7.30
N SER A 28 0.81 -6.66 -8.29
CA SER A 28 -0.62 -6.57 -8.54
C SER A 28 -1.15 -7.94 -8.96
N LYS A 29 -2.27 -8.36 -8.35
CA LYS A 29 -2.92 -9.64 -8.63
C LYS A 29 -4.42 -9.44 -8.78
N PHE A 30 -4.94 -9.92 -9.90
CA PHE A 30 -6.37 -10.00 -10.18
C PHE A 30 -6.84 -11.40 -9.82
N LEU A 31 -7.52 -11.53 -8.69
CA LEU A 31 -7.90 -12.82 -8.12
C LEU A 31 -9.22 -13.34 -8.69
N LYS A 32 -10.14 -12.43 -9.01
CA LYS A 32 -11.46 -12.75 -9.54
C LYS A 32 -11.87 -11.74 -10.63
N PRO A 33 -12.58 -12.16 -11.69
CA PRO A 33 -13.19 -11.24 -12.63
C PRO A 33 -14.20 -10.33 -11.92
N VAL A 34 -14.23 -9.05 -12.27
CA VAL A 34 -15.21 -8.10 -11.74
C VAL A 34 -16.22 -7.76 -12.85
N PRO A 35 -17.53 -8.01 -12.66
CA PRO A 35 -18.56 -7.68 -13.63
C PRO A 35 -18.63 -6.17 -13.93
N SER A 36 -19.04 -5.82 -15.16
CA SER A 36 -19.32 -4.42 -15.50
C SER A 36 -20.45 -3.88 -14.61
N GLY A 37 -20.28 -2.66 -14.10
CA GLY A 37 -21.23 -2.02 -13.19
C GLY A 37 -21.05 -2.38 -11.71
N ALA A 38 -20.14 -3.29 -11.36
CA ALA A 38 -19.82 -3.57 -9.97
C ALA A 38 -19.09 -2.39 -9.31
N ILE A 39 -19.36 -2.17 -8.04
CA ILE A 39 -18.64 -1.22 -7.18
C ILE A 39 -17.56 -1.98 -6.44
N ILE A 40 -16.34 -1.44 -6.43
CA ILE A 40 -15.19 -2.03 -5.73
C ILE A 40 -14.78 -1.09 -4.61
N ASP A 41 -14.74 -1.61 -3.39
CA ASP A 41 -14.22 -0.92 -2.22
C ASP A 41 -12.73 -1.24 -2.08
N TYR A 42 -11.89 -0.22 -2.20
CA TYR A 42 -10.44 -0.34 -2.03
C TYR A 42 -10.02 0.09 -0.64
N THR A 43 -9.25 -0.76 0.02
CA THR A 43 -8.67 -0.49 1.34
C THR A 43 -7.15 -0.58 1.25
N GLY A 44 -6.45 0.41 1.79
CA GLY A 44 -5.00 0.45 1.86
C GLY A 44 -4.50 0.50 3.30
N GLN A 45 -3.58 -0.38 3.65
CA GLN A 45 -2.91 -0.41 4.96
C GLN A 45 -1.40 -0.31 4.78
N VAL A 46 -0.75 0.51 5.61
CA VAL A 46 0.71 0.51 5.70
C VAL A 46 1.18 -0.86 6.19
N ALA A 47 1.96 -1.55 5.37
CA ALA A 47 2.38 -2.91 5.64
C ALA A 47 3.86 -2.99 6.06
N HIS A 48 4.68 -2.06 5.60
CA HIS A 48 6.09 -1.96 5.96
C HIS A 48 6.59 -0.52 5.82
N VAL A 49 7.49 -0.11 6.71
CA VAL A 49 8.20 1.17 6.63
C VAL A 49 9.70 0.94 6.69
N GLY A 50 10.42 1.52 5.74
CA GLY A 50 11.88 1.59 5.73
C GLY A 50 12.35 2.93 6.32
N LYS A 51 13.56 3.37 5.94
CA LYS A 51 14.08 4.69 6.35
C LYS A 51 13.33 5.84 5.69
N SER A 52 13.09 5.70 4.38
CA SER A 52 12.52 6.74 3.51
C SER A 52 11.39 6.20 2.63
N SER A 53 10.98 4.96 2.84
CA SER A 53 10.01 4.25 2.01
C SER A 53 8.86 3.72 2.84
N VAL A 54 7.65 3.83 2.32
CA VAL A 54 6.44 3.29 2.91
C VAL A 54 5.84 2.33 1.90
N THR A 55 5.69 1.06 2.26
CA THR A 55 5.00 0.08 1.42
C THR A 55 3.59 -0.13 1.97
N VAL A 56 2.61 0.08 1.10
CA VAL A 56 1.19 -0.08 1.39
C VAL A 56 0.71 -1.35 0.72
N TYR A 57 0.02 -2.21 1.48
CA TYR A 57 -0.79 -3.28 0.93
C TYR A 57 -2.17 -2.73 0.64
N ILE A 58 -2.66 -2.97 -0.58
CA ILE A 58 -3.97 -2.53 -1.03
C ILE A 58 -4.75 -3.77 -1.47
N TYR A 59 -6.01 -3.86 -1.08
CA TYR A 59 -6.93 -4.84 -1.61
C TYR A 59 -8.25 -4.18 -2.00
N GLY A 60 -8.94 -4.77 -2.97
CA GLY A 60 -10.26 -4.39 -3.42
C GLY A 60 -11.23 -5.56 -3.26
N LYS A 61 -12.42 -5.26 -2.72
CA LYS A 61 -13.55 -6.19 -2.61
C LYS A 61 -14.71 -5.66 -3.43
N THR A 62 -15.54 -6.53 -4.01
CA THR A 62 -16.81 -6.03 -4.58
C THR A 62 -17.75 -5.64 -3.44
N PHE A 63 -18.54 -4.58 -3.61
CA PHE A 63 -19.40 -4.06 -2.53
C PHE A 63 -20.37 -5.10 -1.95
N ASP A 64 -20.77 -6.08 -2.77
CA ASP A 64 -21.70 -7.16 -2.43
C ASP A 64 -21.01 -8.44 -1.92
N SER A 65 -19.68 -8.48 -1.83
CA SER A 65 -18.92 -9.66 -1.41
C SER A 65 -17.72 -9.31 -0.55
N ASP A 66 -17.49 -10.12 0.47
CA ASP A 66 -16.27 -10.01 1.28
C ASP A 66 -15.01 -10.55 0.61
N ASP A 67 -15.16 -11.11 -0.59
CA ASP A 67 -14.07 -11.66 -1.35
C ASP A 67 -13.17 -10.58 -1.97
N ILE A 68 -11.86 -10.70 -1.74
CA ILE A 68 -10.87 -9.87 -2.43
C ILE A 68 -10.85 -10.26 -3.92
N CYS A 69 -11.16 -9.31 -4.80
CA CYS A 69 -11.10 -9.48 -6.25
C CYS A 69 -9.77 -9.00 -6.85
N ILE A 70 -9.11 -8.05 -6.18
CA ILE A 70 -7.82 -7.50 -6.58
C ILE A 70 -6.98 -7.17 -5.35
N GLU A 71 -5.66 -7.36 -5.44
CA GLU A 71 -4.73 -6.91 -4.43
C GLU A 71 -3.43 -6.40 -5.05
N GLY A 72 -2.69 -5.62 -4.27
CA GLY A 72 -1.39 -5.11 -4.68
C GLY A 72 -0.54 -4.61 -3.52
N LEU A 73 0.74 -4.42 -3.81
CA LEU A 73 1.72 -3.80 -2.93
C LEU A 73 2.38 -2.66 -3.67
N VAL A 74 2.26 -1.45 -3.14
CA VAL A 74 2.86 -0.24 -3.75
C VAL A 74 3.77 0.43 -2.74
N THR A 75 4.99 0.74 -3.18
CA THR A 75 5.99 1.44 -2.38
C THR A 75 6.06 2.90 -2.79
N TYR A 76 5.97 3.77 -1.78
CA TYR A 76 6.15 5.21 -1.89
C TYR A 76 7.45 5.61 -1.20
N ILE A 77 8.03 6.72 -1.62
CA ILE A 77 9.18 7.33 -0.95
C ILE A 77 8.86 8.76 -0.53
N THR A 78 9.50 9.19 0.56
CA THR A 78 9.45 10.57 1.00
C THR A 78 10.63 11.35 0.43
N ILE A 79 10.32 12.53 -0.09
CA ILE A 79 11.29 13.45 -0.67
C ILE A 79 11.17 14.83 -0.02
N ASP A 80 12.26 15.56 -0.03
CA ASP A 80 12.26 16.97 0.33
C ASP A 80 11.55 17.79 -0.77
N LYS A 81 10.66 18.70 -0.38
CA LYS A 81 9.82 19.47 -1.31
C LYS A 81 10.64 20.30 -2.30
N THR A 82 11.74 20.91 -1.84
CA THR A 82 12.53 21.86 -2.61
C THR A 82 13.60 21.16 -3.44
N THR A 83 14.42 20.36 -2.79
CA THR A 83 15.57 19.68 -3.41
C THR A 83 15.17 18.42 -4.16
N ARG A 84 13.95 17.90 -3.94
CA ARG A 84 13.42 16.66 -4.50
C ARG A 84 14.24 15.41 -4.16
N LYS A 85 15.22 15.53 -3.25
CA LYS A 85 16.07 14.41 -2.80
C LYS A 85 15.29 13.54 -1.81
N LYS A 86 15.58 12.24 -1.82
CA LYS A 86 15.00 11.27 -0.88
C LYS A 86 15.43 11.59 0.55
N VAL A 87 14.47 11.64 1.48
CA VAL A 87 14.71 11.95 2.91
C VAL A 87 14.06 10.92 3.83
N ALA A 88 14.55 10.83 5.06
CA ALA A 88 13.95 9.94 6.06
C ALA A 88 12.57 10.46 6.47
N HIS A 89 11.57 9.59 6.55
CA HIS A 89 10.21 9.99 6.90
C HIS A 89 9.95 10.00 8.41
N GLY A 90 10.68 9.22 9.20
CA GLY A 90 10.48 9.15 10.66
C GLY A 90 9.13 8.54 11.08
N ILE A 91 8.52 7.74 10.20
CA ILE A 91 7.30 6.98 10.50
C ILE A 91 7.73 5.72 11.22
N VAL A 92 7.06 5.40 12.31
CA VAL A 92 7.27 4.20 13.11
C VAL A 92 5.98 3.39 13.06
N MET A 93 6.09 2.08 12.84
CA MET A 93 4.93 1.18 12.88
C MET A 93 4.44 1.08 14.33
N ASP A 94 3.13 1.15 14.49
CA ASP A 94 2.43 0.76 15.70
C ASP A 94 2.30 -0.77 15.79
N GLU A 95 1.86 -1.22 16.97
CA GLU A 95 1.41 -2.61 17.14
C GLU A 95 0.16 -2.86 16.30
N PRO A 96 0.02 -4.03 15.64
CA PRO A 96 -1.18 -4.37 14.88
C PRO A 96 -2.44 -4.32 15.75
N ALA A 97 -3.54 -3.80 15.20
CA ALA A 97 -4.81 -3.68 15.91
C ALA A 97 -5.51 -5.03 16.12
N ASP A 98 -5.36 -5.97 15.17
CA ASP A 98 -6.01 -7.27 15.18
C ASP A 98 -5.24 -8.35 14.40
N GLU A 99 -5.72 -9.60 14.47
CA GLU A 99 -5.12 -10.74 13.78
C GLU A 99 -5.14 -10.63 12.24
N GLU A 100 -6.13 -9.93 11.67
CA GLU A 100 -6.22 -9.74 10.22
C GLU A 100 -5.14 -8.78 9.74
N GLU A 101 -4.89 -7.71 10.49
CA GLU A 101 -3.77 -6.82 10.24
C GLU A 101 -2.43 -7.54 10.37
N VAL A 102 -2.26 -8.40 11.38
CA VAL A 102 -1.05 -9.24 11.52
C VAL A 102 -0.83 -10.07 10.26
N LYS A 103 -1.86 -10.82 9.80
CA LYS A 103 -1.78 -11.67 8.61
C LYS A 103 -1.45 -10.85 7.36
N MET A 104 -2.06 -9.68 7.22
CA MET A 104 -1.84 -8.77 6.09
C MET A 104 -0.41 -8.23 6.07
N ARG A 105 0.10 -7.71 7.20
CA ARG A 105 1.49 -7.24 7.33
C ARG A 105 2.48 -8.38 7.04
N GLN A 106 2.23 -9.58 7.54
CA GLN A 106 3.06 -10.76 7.24
C GLN A 106 3.04 -11.15 5.77
N ARG A 107 1.87 -11.11 5.12
CA ARG A 107 1.74 -11.38 3.69
C ARG A 107 2.58 -10.40 2.87
N ALA A 108 2.51 -9.11 3.20
CA ALA A 108 3.32 -8.08 2.55
C ALA A 108 4.83 -8.31 2.74
N LEU A 109 5.26 -8.63 3.96
CA LEU A 109 6.66 -8.91 4.26
C LEU A 109 7.21 -10.10 3.46
N LYS A 110 6.45 -11.19 3.31
CA LYS A 110 6.83 -12.35 2.48
C LYS A 110 7.07 -11.97 1.01
N PHE A 111 6.30 -11.03 0.47
CA PHE A 111 6.52 -10.56 -0.90
C PHE A 111 7.77 -9.68 -1.02
N LEU A 112 7.98 -8.77 -0.06
CA LEU A 112 9.13 -7.89 -0.06
C LEU A 112 10.46 -8.65 0.14
N SER A 113 10.48 -9.69 0.99
CA SER A 113 11.68 -10.52 1.20
C SER A 113 12.10 -11.26 -0.06
N ASN A 114 11.15 -11.68 -0.89
CA ASN A 114 11.41 -12.42 -2.13
C ASN A 114 11.83 -11.53 -3.30
N SER A 115 11.74 -10.21 -3.16
CA SER A 115 12.10 -9.24 -4.21
C SER A 115 13.55 -8.73 -4.09
N ASN A 116 14.25 -9.08 -3.01
CA ASN A 116 15.66 -8.77 -2.77
C ASN A 116 16.58 -9.99 -3.04
N ALA A 117 16.08 -11.02 -3.72
CA ALA A 117 16.81 -12.22 -4.12
C ALA A 117 17.08 -12.23 -5.63
#